data_AF-A0A2M6VHK8-F1
#
_entry.id   AF-A0A2M6VHK8-F1
#
_cell.length_a   1.000
_cell.length_b   1.000
_cell.length_c   1.000
_cell.angle_alpha   90.00
_cell.angle_beta   90.00
_cell.angle_gamma   90.00
#
_symmetry.space_group_name_H-M   'P 1'
#
loop_
_entity.id
_entity.type
_entity.pdbx_description
1 polymer ?
#
loop_
_entity_poly.entity_id
_entity_poly.type
_entity_poly.pdbx_seq_one_letter_code
_entity_poly.pdbx_strand_id
1 'polypeptide(L)'
;MNRALGGSDKRRPSDKSANEVQVDMILGQAQNLAKMNNQYVETYVVRGTKELYALLGAIYSYALQINESVLKDHILQRMRDRLESEHDIKTQINTPWITTVLRFILPTDRQTAYNYSKVLQVAYEENLDATELPGYIKERGGIAKITATKEDAGTAKAVKEHKEAKTKLLRKILLANAKVADTVVQVEDKFVLNTVGEGKKEGTFEFAVCVNPMGHERRVVRFIRLNEAMETQILAMVAEASLSDDLKSMEDKLDVLREKWGITSGWGMQPGDKGYQPAGLPALNSTVQPEAMINAPMNANVAGVTVKEAMF
;
A
#
# COMPACT_ATOMS: atom_id res chain seq x y z
N MET A 1 48.37 -44.49 35.79
CA MET A 1 48.54 -43.39 36.76
C MET A 1 49.04 -42.16 36.02
N ASN A 2 48.21 -41.12 35.89
CA ASN A 2 48.56 -39.70 36.05
C ASN A 2 47.41 -38.84 35.51
N ARG A 3 46.58 -38.40 36.46
CA ARG A 3 45.60 -37.32 36.31
C ARG A 3 46.38 -36.00 36.10
N ALA A 4 46.23 -35.36 34.96
CA ALA A 4 46.41 -33.92 34.85
C ALA A 4 45.04 -33.27 35.14
N LEU A 5 44.87 -32.93 36.41
CA LEU A 5 43.77 -32.14 36.95
C LEU A 5 43.90 -30.68 36.52
N GLY A 6 42.77 -30.05 36.19
CA GLY A 6 42.55 -28.64 36.52
C GLY A 6 42.98 -27.61 35.49
N GLY A 7 42.37 -27.63 34.30
CA GLY A 7 42.17 -26.40 33.54
C GLY A 7 41.22 -25.49 34.34
N SER A 8 41.80 -24.59 35.13
CA SER A 8 41.04 -23.63 35.92
C SER A 8 40.35 -22.62 35.02
N ASP A 9 39.09 -22.86 34.70
CA ASP A 9 38.16 -21.82 34.22
C ASP A 9 37.73 -20.92 35.40
N LYS A 10 38.71 -20.54 36.23
CA LYS A 10 38.54 -19.63 37.37
C LYS A 10 38.81 -18.21 36.87
N ARG A 11 37.85 -17.62 36.17
CA ARG A 11 37.76 -16.15 36.10
C ARG A 11 37.64 -15.67 37.54
N ARG A 12 38.63 -14.92 38.05
CA ARG A 12 38.56 -14.39 39.41
C ARG A 12 37.39 -13.39 39.47
N PRO A 13 36.67 -13.26 40.59
CA PRO A 13 35.62 -12.23 40.74
C PRO A 13 36.09 -10.82 40.38
N SER A 14 37.38 -10.53 40.59
CA SER A 14 38.06 -9.31 40.15
C SER A 14 38.04 -9.09 38.63
N ASP A 15 38.13 -10.17 37.84
CA ASP A 15 38.21 -10.10 36.37
C ASP A 15 36.83 -9.83 35.78
N LYS A 16 35.76 -10.32 36.42
CA LYS A 16 34.38 -9.98 36.05
C LYS A 16 34.10 -8.50 36.31
N SER A 17 34.54 -7.98 37.47
CA SER A 17 34.44 -6.56 37.81
C SER A 17 35.29 -5.66 36.89
N ALA A 18 36.50 -6.09 36.52
CA ALA A 18 37.33 -5.35 35.57
C ALA A 18 36.72 -5.32 34.16
N ASN A 19 36.13 -6.43 33.70
CA ASN A 19 35.40 -6.49 32.44
C ASN A 19 34.14 -5.62 32.47
N GLU A 20 33.40 -5.58 33.58
CA GLU A 20 32.23 -4.71 33.77
C GLU A 20 32.63 -3.22 33.70
N VAL A 21 33.73 -2.81 34.34
CA VAL A 21 34.26 -1.44 34.24
C VAL A 21 34.69 -1.11 32.81
N GLN A 22 35.29 -2.05 32.09
CA GLN A 22 35.68 -1.85 30.70
C GLN A 22 34.46 -1.72 29.77
N VAL A 23 33.42 -2.53 30.01
CA VAL A 23 32.13 -2.43 29.32
C VAL A 23 31.48 -1.07 29.59
N ASP A 24 31.45 -0.62 30.84
CA ASP A 24 30.88 0.68 31.21
C ASP A 24 31.65 1.85 30.57
N MET A 25 32.98 1.74 30.46
CA MET A 25 33.81 2.74 29.78
C MET A 25 33.46 2.82 28.28
N ILE A 26 33.32 1.66 27.61
CA ILE A 26 32.95 1.60 26.18
C ILE A 26 31.52 2.11 25.97
N LEU A 27 30.57 1.74 26.83
CA LEU A 27 29.20 2.25 26.78
C LEU A 27 29.15 3.76 27.07
N GLY A 28 29.99 4.27 27.97
CA GLY A 28 30.14 5.70 28.23
C GLY A 28 30.62 6.48 26.99
N GLN A 29 31.51 5.91 26.18
CA GLN A 29 31.90 6.51 24.89
C GLN A 29 30.71 6.58 23.93
N ALA A 30 29.90 5.52 23.83
CA ALA A 30 28.69 5.52 23.01
C ALA A 30 27.68 6.58 23.46
N GLN A 31 27.52 6.78 24.78
CA GLN A 31 26.66 7.86 25.31
C GLN A 31 27.16 9.25 24.95
N ASN A 32 28.48 9.47 24.95
CA ASN A 32 29.06 10.75 24.51
C ASN A 32 28.81 10.99 23.02
N LEU A 33 28.98 9.97 22.17
CA LEU A 33 28.64 10.06 20.75
C LEU A 33 27.14 10.35 20.54
N ALA A 34 26.26 9.74 21.33
CA ALA A 34 24.82 10.02 21.27
C ALA A 34 24.49 11.48 21.64
N LYS A 35 25.16 12.04 22.66
CA LYS A 35 25.02 13.45 23.03
C LYS A 35 25.51 14.37 21.91
N MET A 36 26.66 14.08 21.32
CA MET A 36 27.17 14.84 20.16
C MET A 36 26.20 14.78 18.97
N ASN A 37 25.64 13.60 18.69
CA ASN A 37 24.64 13.46 17.64
C ASN A 37 23.38 14.30 17.93
N ASN A 38 22.86 14.27 19.15
CA ASN A 38 21.68 15.07 19.50
C ASN A 38 21.94 16.58 19.34
N GLN A 39 23.12 17.05 19.73
CA GLN A 39 23.53 18.44 19.53
C GLN A 39 23.63 18.79 18.04
N TYR A 40 24.22 17.91 17.23
CA TYR A 40 24.31 18.08 15.79
C TYR A 40 22.91 18.15 15.14
N VAL A 41 22.02 17.21 15.51
CA VAL A 41 20.65 17.17 14.99
C VAL A 41 19.90 18.44 15.34
N GLU A 42 19.94 18.90 16.59
CA GLU A 42 19.24 20.12 16.99
C GLU A 42 19.80 21.36 16.26
N THR A 43 21.13 21.50 16.26
CA THR A 43 21.81 22.73 15.81
C THR A 43 21.81 22.89 14.29
N TYR A 44 22.03 21.79 13.55
CA TYR A 44 22.23 21.85 12.11
C TYR A 44 21.07 21.26 11.32
N VAL A 45 20.46 20.18 11.83
CA VAL A 45 19.36 19.53 11.10
C VAL A 45 18.04 20.25 11.37
N VAL A 46 17.61 20.36 12.62
CA VAL A 46 16.31 20.95 12.98
C VAL A 46 16.30 22.44 12.68
N ARG A 47 17.30 23.17 13.19
CA ARG A 47 17.41 24.61 12.93
C ARG A 47 17.63 24.91 11.45
N GLY A 48 18.54 24.19 10.78
CA GLY A 48 18.77 24.36 9.34
C GLY A 48 17.51 24.12 8.50
N THR A 49 16.71 23.10 8.86
CA THR A 49 15.42 22.84 8.21
C THR A 49 14.44 24.00 8.43
N LYS A 50 14.37 24.56 9.63
CA LYS A 50 13.51 25.71 9.94
C LYS A 50 13.90 26.94 9.12
N GLU A 51 15.19 27.25 9.03
CA GLU A 51 15.69 28.37 8.23
C GLU A 51 15.43 28.16 6.73
N LEU A 52 15.61 26.93 6.22
CA LEU A 52 15.26 26.60 4.85
C LEU A 52 13.77 26.86 4.56
N TYR A 53 12.87 26.46 5.47
CA TYR A 53 11.44 26.68 5.26
C TYR A 53 11.10 28.17 5.28
N ALA A 54 11.73 28.96 6.15
CA ALA A 54 11.59 30.42 6.16
C ALA A 54 12.10 31.04 4.85
N LEU A 55 13.24 30.58 4.33
CA LEU A 55 13.77 31.02 3.04
C LEU A 55 12.81 30.70 1.90
N LEU A 56 12.22 29.50 1.87
CA LEU A 56 11.20 29.15 0.87
C LEU A 56 9.96 30.04 0.98
N GLY A 57 9.53 30.40 2.19
CA GLY A 57 8.47 31.40 2.42
C GLY A 57 8.82 32.77 1.82
N ALA A 58 10.04 33.26 2.06
CA ALA A 58 10.50 34.53 1.50
C ALA A 58 10.58 34.50 -0.04
N ILE A 59 11.11 33.41 -0.61
CA ILE A 59 11.15 33.20 -2.07
C ILE A 59 9.74 33.19 -2.65
N TYR A 60 8.80 32.53 -1.97
CA TYR A 60 7.41 32.47 -2.40
C TYR A 60 6.74 33.85 -2.35
N SER A 61 6.95 34.64 -1.29
CA SER A 61 6.47 36.03 -1.22
C SER A 61 6.99 36.86 -2.41
N TYR A 62 8.28 36.76 -2.72
CA TYR A 62 8.87 37.45 -3.87
C TYR A 62 8.30 36.95 -5.21
N ALA A 63 8.04 35.65 -5.33
CA ALA A 63 7.38 35.06 -6.48
C ALA A 63 5.97 35.64 -6.69
N LEU A 64 5.17 35.76 -5.62
CA LEU A 64 3.83 36.37 -5.67
C LEU A 64 3.90 37.83 -6.14
N GLN A 65 4.84 38.62 -5.63
CA GLN A 65 5.03 40.01 -6.08
C GLN A 65 5.35 40.11 -7.58
N ILE A 66 6.18 39.19 -8.10
CA ILE A 66 6.45 39.12 -9.56
C ILE A 66 5.18 38.71 -10.32
N ASN A 67 4.40 37.78 -9.77
CA ASN A 67 3.18 37.32 -10.41
C ASN A 67 2.13 38.42 -10.57
N GLU A 68 2.06 39.34 -9.61
CA GLU A 68 1.18 40.51 -9.61
C GLU A 68 1.72 41.67 -10.46
N SER A 69 3.00 41.64 -10.84
CA SER A 69 3.63 42.71 -11.60
C SER A 69 3.18 42.73 -13.06
N VAL A 70 2.87 43.92 -13.58
CA VAL A 70 2.65 44.14 -15.02
C VAL A 70 3.91 43.87 -15.86
N LEU A 71 5.09 43.85 -15.23
CA LEU A 71 6.38 43.59 -15.89
C LEU A 71 6.81 42.12 -15.76
N LYS A 72 5.93 41.22 -15.28
CA LYS A 72 6.23 39.81 -15.01
C LYS A 72 7.07 39.16 -16.10
N ASP A 73 6.63 39.22 -17.36
CA ASP A 73 7.30 38.52 -18.46
C ASP A 73 8.71 39.08 -18.73
N HIS A 74 8.86 40.41 -18.66
CA HIS A 74 10.17 41.06 -18.80
C HIS A 74 11.11 40.69 -17.66
N ILE A 75 10.62 40.68 -16.42
CA ILE A 75 11.39 40.27 -15.23
C ILE A 75 11.84 38.82 -15.39
N LEU A 76 10.92 37.92 -15.74
CA LEU A 76 11.22 36.50 -15.93
C LEU A 76 12.23 36.29 -17.06
N GLN A 77 12.09 37.00 -18.18
CA GLN A 77 13.07 36.89 -19.27
C GLN A 77 14.46 37.33 -18.81
N ARG A 78 14.56 38.46 -18.09
CA ARG A 78 15.85 38.93 -17.57
C ARG A 78 16.48 37.96 -16.57
N MET A 79 15.67 37.27 -15.76
CA MET A 79 16.14 36.21 -14.87
C MET A 79 16.71 35.03 -15.66
N ARG A 80 16.06 34.60 -16.74
CA ARG A 80 16.55 33.51 -17.60
C ARG A 80 17.89 33.87 -18.23
N ASP A 81 18.02 35.08 -18.77
CA ASP A 81 19.26 35.54 -19.40
C ASP A 81 20.43 35.53 -18.40
N ARG A 82 20.18 35.98 -17.16
CA ARG A 82 21.20 35.98 -16.09
C ARG A 82 21.52 34.58 -15.59
N LEU A 83 20.53 33.70 -15.47
CA LEU A 83 20.76 32.28 -15.13
C LEU A 83 21.67 31.60 -16.14
N GLU A 84 21.50 31.88 -17.43
CA GLU A 84 22.37 31.36 -18.48
C GLU A 84 23.77 31.98 -18.40
N SER A 85 23.87 33.31 -18.29
CA SER A 85 25.17 34.00 -18.35
C SER A 85 26.04 33.85 -17.10
N GLU A 86 25.43 33.80 -15.91
CA GLU A 86 26.15 33.80 -14.62
C GLU A 86 26.32 32.38 -14.04
N HIS A 87 25.41 31.45 -14.39
CA HIS A 87 25.37 30.12 -13.79
C HIS A 87 25.35 28.97 -14.81
N ASP A 88 25.36 29.24 -16.13
CA ASP A 88 25.20 28.25 -17.21
C ASP A 88 23.93 27.39 -17.05
N ILE A 89 22.88 27.97 -16.43
CA ILE A 89 21.58 27.31 -16.23
C ILE A 89 20.62 27.75 -17.33
N LYS A 90 20.46 26.88 -18.33
CA LYS A 90 19.46 27.10 -19.39
C LYS A 90 18.07 26.68 -18.93
N THR A 91 17.12 27.61 -18.99
CA THR A 91 15.69 27.35 -18.75
C THR A 91 14.91 27.46 -20.05
N GLN A 92 13.93 26.59 -20.25
CA GLN A 92 13.07 26.64 -21.43
C GLN A 92 11.90 27.61 -21.23
N ILE A 93 11.28 28.07 -22.32
CA ILE A 93 10.15 29.01 -22.26
C ILE A 93 8.93 28.44 -21.50
N ASN A 94 8.71 27.13 -21.58
CA ASN A 94 7.66 26.38 -20.87
C ASN A 94 8.03 26.07 -19.40
N THR A 95 9.20 26.49 -18.92
CA THR A 95 9.56 26.33 -17.51
C THR A 95 8.59 27.15 -16.66
N PRO A 96 7.93 26.53 -15.67
CA PRO A 96 6.99 27.25 -14.81
C PRO A 96 7.66 28.49 -14.19
N TRP A 97 6.93 29.60 -14.14
CA TRP A 97 7.48 30.88 -13.71
C TRP A 97 8.05 30.84 -12.28
N ILE A 98 7.37 30.13 -11.36
CA ILE A 98 7.84 29.88 -9.99
C ILE A 98 9.20 29.16 -9.99
N THR A 99 9.40 28.20 -10.89
CA THR A 99 10.67 27.48 -11.01
C THR A 99 11.79 28.40 -11.45
N THR A 100 11.52 29.33 -12.38
CA THR A 100 12.49 30.34 -12.82
C THR A 100 12.89 31.25 -11.66
N VAL A 101 11.92 31.79 -10.90
CA VAL A 101 12.17 32.66 -9.74
C VAL A 101 12.99 31.93 -8.68
N LEU A 102 12.59 30.70 -8.34
CA LEU A 102 13.31 29.86 -7.37
C LEU A 102 14.75 29.63 -7.81
N ARG A 103 14.99 29.19 -9.05
CA ARG A 103 16.34 28.90 -9.55
C ARG A 103 17.22 30.15 -9.62
N PHE A 104 16.62 31.30 -9.93
CA PHE A 104 17.33 32.58 -9.94
C PHE A 104 17.87 32.94 -8.55
N ILE A 105 17.11 32.69 -7.49
CA ILE A 105 17.54 32.95 -6.10
C ILE A 105 18.44 31.83 -5.58
N LEU A 106 18.14 30.59 -5.95
CA LEU A 106 18.77 29.38 -5.44
C LEU A 106 19.21 28.50 -6.63
N PRO A 107 20.37 28.81 -7.26
CA PRO A 107 20.90 28.08 -8.41
C PRO A 107 21.48 26.73 -7.96
N THR A 108 20.58 25.77 -7.70
CA THR A 108 20.89 24.42 -7.23
C THR A 108 20.69 23.37 -8.32
N ASP A 109 20.97 22.12 -7.98
CA ASP A 109 20.76 20.98 -8.87
C ASP A 109 19.28 20.82 -9.26
N ARG A 110 19.06 20.04 -10.33
CA ARG A 110 17.72 19.90 -10.93
C ARG A 110 16.70 19.28 -9.98
N GLN A 111 17.10 18.31 -9.16
CA GLN A 111 16.20 17.60 -8.26
C GLN A 111 15.78 18.51 -7.10
N THR A 112 16.73 19.21 -6.49
CA THR A 112 16.45 20.15 -5.40
C THR A 112 15.56 21.29 -5.88
N ALA A 113 15.85 21.86 -7.05
CA ALA A 113 15.01 22.89 -7.65
C ALA A 113 13.59 22.40 -7.96
N TYR A 114 13.44 21.16 -8.45
CA TYR A 114 12.12 20.56 -8.69
C TYR A 114 11.32 20.43 -7.38
N ASN A 115 11.92 19.82 -6.35
CA ASN A 115 11.27 19.58 -5.06
C ASN A 115 10.79 20.90 -4.42
N TYR A 116 11.65 21.90 -4.37
CA TYR A 116 11.31 23.20 -3.80
C TYR A 116 10.28 23.93 -4.65
N SER A 117 10.42 23.89 -5.98
CA SER A 117 9.46 24.52 -6.88
C SER A 117 8.09 23.89 -6.76
N LYS A 118 8.00 22.58 -6.54
CA LYS A 118 6.71 21.91 -6.41
C LYS A 118 5.99 22.33 -5.13
N VAL A 119 6.72 22.53 -4.02
CA VAL A 119 6.16 23.10 -2.79
C VAL A 119 5.56 24.48 -3.06
N LEU A 120 6.29 25.36 -3.74
CA LEU A 120 5.81 26.72 -4.03
C LEU A 120 4.61 26.72 -5.00
N GLN A 121 4.59 25.82 -5.98
CA GLN A 121 3.45 25.65 -6.89
C GLN A 121 2.20 25.18 -6.15
N VAL A 122 2.33 24.17 -5.29
CA VAL A 122 1.20 23.70 -4.47
C VAL A 122 0.72 24.80 -3.52
N ALA A 123 1.64 25.59 -2.96
CA ALA A 123 1.29 26.72 -2.13
C ALA A 123 0.45 27.76 -2.90
N TYR A 124 0.85 28.04 -4.15
CA TYR A 124 0.13 28.93 -5.05
C TYR A 124 -1.24 28.38 -5.45
N GLU A 125 -1.32 27.10 -5.83
CA GLU A 125 -2.58 26.42 -6.20
C GLU A 125 -3.59 26.40 -5.03
N GLU A 126 -3.10 26.28 -3.80
CA GLU A 126 -3.93 26.33 -2.58
C GLU A 126 -4.17 27.76 -2.05
N ASN A 127 -3.68 28.80 -2.74
CA ASN A 127 -3.80 30.21 -2.33
C ASN A 127 -3.26 30.48 -0.91
N LEU A 128 -2.16 29.83 -0.52
CA LEU A 128 -1.51 30.05 0.77
C LEU A 128 -0.82 31.41 0.82
N ASP A 129 -0.88 32.06 1.98
CA ASP A 129 -0.04 33.21 2.27
C ASP A 129 1.42 32.78 2.48
N ALA A 130 2.35 33.65 2.10
CA ALA A 130 3.77 33.34 2.18
C ALA A 130 4.29 33.14 3.62
N THR A 131 3.67 33.78 4.60
CA THR A 131 4.01 33.63 6.02
C THR A 131 3.57 32.29 6.60
N GLU A 132 2.57 31.65 5.99
CA GLU A 132 2.02 30.36 6.42
C GLU A 132 2.84 29.18 5.88
N LEU A 133 3.57 29.39 4.78
CA LEU A 133 4.29 28.34 4.08
C LEU A 133 5.24 27.51 4.98
N PRO A 134 6.03 28.09 5.91
CA PRO A 134 6.90 27.30 6.77
C PRO A 134 6.13 26.33 7.68
N GLY A 135 5.00 26.77 8.23
CA GLY A 135 4.11 25.95 9.04
C GLY A 135 3.47 24.84 8.19
N TYR A 136 2.96 25.22 7.02
CA TYR A 136 2.39 24.31 6.04
C TYR A 136 3.35 23.16 5.66
N ILE A 137 4.61 23.48 5.34
CA ILE A 137 5.61 22.46 4.99
C ILE A 137 5.83 21.48 6.15
N LYS A 138 5.90 21.99 7.39
CA LYS A 138 6.06 21.17 8.59
C LYS A 138 4.87 20.24 8.80
N GLU A 139 3.64 20.75 8.71
CA GLU A 139 2.41 19.98 8.86
C GLU A 139 2.25 18.89 7.80
N ARG A 140 2.70 19.16 6.57
CA ARG A 140 2.68 18.20 5.46
C ARG A 140 3.78 17.13 5.55
N GLY A 141 4.59 17.12 6.61
CA GLY A 141 5.66 16.12 6.81
C GLY A 141 6.96 16.43 6.06
N GLY A 142 7.15 17.69 5.64
CA GLY A 142 8.34 18.17 4.97
C GLY A 142 8.23 18.23 3.44
N ILE A 143 9.23 18.87 2.82
CA ILE A 143 9.28 19.19 1.38
C ILE A 143 9.02 17.97 0.50
N ALA A 144 9.69 16.84 0.79
CA ALA A 144 9.61 15.63 -0.03
C ALA A 144 8.22 14.98 -0.06
N LYS A 145 7.32 15.35 0.87
CA LYS A 145 5.95 14.81 0.96
C LYS A 145 4.92 15.67 0.23
N ILE A 146 5.31 16.84 -0.26
CA ILE A 146 4.42 17.76 -0.97
C ILE A 146 4.61 17.53 -2.47
N THR A 147 3.74 16.70 -3.05
CA THR A 147 3.74 16.39 -4.48
C THR A 147 2.48 16.85 -5.21
N ALA A 148 1.41 17.16 -4.47
CA ALA A 148 0.12 17.61 -4.98
C ALA A 148 -0.64 18.41 -3.89
N THR A 149 -1.72 19.06 -4.27
CA THR A 149 -2.59 19.78 -3.34
C THR A 149 -3.21 18.85 -2.29
N LYS A 150 -3.71 19.39 -1.16
CA LYS A 150 -4.44 18.65 -0.13
C LYS A 150 -5.67 17.97 -0.71
N GLU A 151 -6.37 18.67 -1.60
CA GLU A 151 -7.55 18.16 -2.29
C GLU A 151 -7.18 16.99 -3.21
N ASP A 152 -6.18 17.16 -4.09
CA ASP A 152 -5.75 16.10 -5.01
C ASP A 152 -5.22 14.87 -4.25
N ALA A 153 -4.46 15.09 -3.19
CA ALA A 153 -3.96 14.02 -2.33
C ALA A 153 -5.12 13.29 -1.61
N GLY A 154 -6.14 14.04 -1.16
CA GLY A 154 -7.36 13.49 -0.58
C GLY A 154 -8.14 12.64 -1.58
N THR A 155 -8.34 13.16 -2.80
CA THR A 155 -9.03 12.46 -3.90
C THR A 155 -8.27 11.20 -4.31
N ALA A 156 -6.96 11.27 -4.51
CA ALA A 156 -6.14 10.11 -4.85
C ALA A 156 -6.19 9.02 -3.77
N LYS A 157 -6.19 9.43 -2.49
CA LYS A 157 -6.36 8.53 -1.36
C LYS A 157 -7.76 7.89 -1.37
N ALA A 158 -8.82 8.67 -1.56
CA ALA A 158 -10.19 8.17 -1.61
C ALA A 158 -10.39 7.17 -2.77
N VAL A 159 -9.84 7.46 -3.96
CA VAL A 159 -9.87 6.54 -5.11
C VAL A 159 -9.13 5.24 -4.78
N LYS A 160 -7.97 5.32 -4.13
CA LYS A 160 -7.22 4.13 -3.72
C LYS A 160 -8.01 3.30 -2.70
N GLU A 161 -8.56 3.93 -1.67
CA GLU A 161 -9.36 3.26 -0.64
C GLU A 161 -10.61 2.61 -1.22
N HIS A 162 -11.29 3.28 -2.16
CA HIS A 162 -12.45 2.72 -2.87
C HIS A 162 -12.06 1.48 -3.70
N LYS A 163 -10.96 1.52 -4.45
CA LYS A 163 -10.45 0.36 -5.21
C LYS A 163 -10.09 -0.82 -4.30
N GLU A 164 -9.47 -0.55 -3.15
CA GLU A 164 -9.17 -1.57 -2.15
C GLU A 164 -10.45 -2.17 -1.55
N ALA A 165 -11.46 -1.35 -1.24
CA ALA A 165 -12.75 -1.80 -0.76
C ALA A 165 -13.49 -2.66 -1.80
N LYS A 166 -13.47 -2.24 -3.07
CA LYS A 166 -14.03 -2.99 -4.21
C LYS A 166 -13.38 -4.36 -4.36
N THR A 167 -12.05 -4.44 -4.24
CA THR A 167 -11.29 -5.70 -4.28
C THR A 167 -11.64 -6.62 -3.10
N LYS A 168 -11.77 -6.07 -1.88
CA LYS A 168 -12.20 -6.83 -0.71
C LYS A 168 -13.63 -7.36 -0.85
N LEU A 169 -14.54 -6.55 -1.38
CA LEU A 169 -15.93 -6.97 -1.62
C LEU A 169 -16.00 -8.08 -2.66
N LEU A 170 -15.24 -8.00 -3.76
CA LEU A 170 -15.15 -9.09 -4.74
C LEU A 170 -14.73 -10.40 -4.07
N ARG A 171 -13.69 -10.37 -3.22
CA ARG A 171 -13.23 -11.55 -2.48
C ARG A 171 -14.37 -12.17 -1.66
N LYS A 172 -15.13 -11.35 -0.94
CA LYS A 172 -16.30 -11.82 -0.16
C LYS A 172 -17.37 -12.44 -1.06
N ILE A 173 -17.68 -11.82 -2.19
CA ILE A 173 -18.66 -12.31 -3.18
C ILE A 173 -18.22 -13.67 -3.74
N LEU A 174 -16.96 -13.78 -4.19
CA LEU A 174 -16.44 -15.03 -4.77
C LEU A 174 -16.45 -16.18 -3.76
N LEU A 175 -16.12 -15.93 -2.49
CA LEU A 175 -16.19 -16.95 -1.45
C LEU A 175 -17.63 -17.37 -1.13
N ALA A 176 -18.56 -16.41 -1.07
CA ALA A 176 -19.98 -16.74 -0.89
C ALA A 176 -20.53 -17.55 -2.08
N ASN A 177 -20.13 -17.20 -3.31
CA ASN A 177 -20.47 -17.95 -4.51
C ASN A 177 -19.87 -19.37 -4.50
N ALA A 178 -18.65 -19.55 -3.98
CA ALA A 178 -18.03 -20.86 -3.88
C ALA A 178 -18.82 -21.82 -2.98
N LYS A 179 -19.49 -21.33 -1.93
CA LYS A 179 -20.35 -22.13 -1.05
C LYS A 179 -21.55 -22.75 -1.79
N VAL A 180 -22.02 -22.09 -2.83
CA VAL A 180 -23.25 -22.44 -3.55
C VAL A 180 -22.98 -22.90 -4.98
N ALA A 181 -21.71 -23.14 -5.32
CA ALA A 181 -21.31 -23.54 -6.66
C ALA A 181 -21.72 -24.99 -6.94
N ASP A 182 -22.54 -25.19 -7.98
CA ASP A 182 -22.93 -26.53 -8.44
C ASP A 182 -21.82 -27.25 -9.22
N THR A 183 -20.90 -26.49 -9.81
CA THR A 183 -19.80 -27.03 -10.61
C THR A 183 -18.59 -27.32 -9.71
N VAL A 184 -18.45 -28.60 -9.35
CA VAL A 184 -17.31 -29.08 -8.57
C VAL A 184 -16.37 -29.87 -9.47
N VAL A 185 -15.11 -29.41 -9.57
CA VAL A 185 -14.05 -30.12 -10.29
C VAL A 185 -13.14 -30.78 -9.26
N GLN A 186 -13.01 -32.11 -9.34
CA GLN A 186 -12.07 -32.85 -8.51
C GLN A 186 -10.71 -32.86 -9.20
N VAL A 187 -9.68 -32.35 -8.52
CA VAL A 187 -8.32 -32.22 -9.06
C VAL A 187 -7.36 -32.80 -8.04
N GLU A 188 -6.52 -33.75 -8.47
CA GLU A 188 -5.45 -34.24 -7.60
C GLU A 188 -4.38 -33.16 -7.39
N ASP A 189 -3.87 -33.01 -6.18
CA ASP A 189 -2.88 -31.99 -5.81
C ASP A 189 -1.65 -31.98 -6.73
N LYS A 190 -1.24 -33.13 -7.28
CA LYS A 190 -0.12 -33.24 -8.22
C LYS A 190 -0.31 -32.44 -9.52
N PHE A 191 -1.56 -32.08 -9.85
CA PHE A 191 -1.89 -31.26 -11.01
C PHE A 191 -2.00 -29.76 -10.70
N VAL A 192 -1.94 -29.37 -9.43
CA VAL A 192 -1.92 -27.97 -8.97
C VAL A 192 -0.48 -27.48 -8.89
N LEU A 193 -0.16 -26.43 -9.64
CA LEU A 193 1.16 -25.80 -9.59
C LEU A 193 1.22 -24.80 -8.44
N ASN A 194 2.07 -25.07 -7.45
CA ASN A 194 2.35 -24.11 -6.39
C ASN A 194 3.45 -23.13 -6.82
N THR A 195 3.11 -21.84 -6.94
CA THR A 195 4.07 -20.77 -7.26
C THR A 195 4.41 -19.87 -6.07
N VAL A 196 3.88 -20.22 -4.88
CA VAL A 196 4.14 -19.48 -3.64
C VAL A 196 5.57 -19.76 -3.19
N GLY A 197 6.45 -18.77 -3.34
CA GLY A 197 7.83 -18.86 -2.86
C GLY A 197 7.91 -18.95 -1.34
N GLU A 198 9.02 -19.48 -0.83
CA GLU A 198 9.30 -19.62 0.59
C GLU A 198 9.13 -18.29 1.35
N GLY A 199 8.47 -18.33 2.51
CA GLY A 199 8.19 -17.15 3.33
C GLY A 199 7.10 -16.21 2.79
N LYS A 200 6.48 -16.50 1.64
CA LYS A 200 5.34 -15.73 1.13
C LYS A 200 4.02 -16.31 1.63
N LYS A 201 3.06 -15.42 1.87
CA LYS A 201 1.69 -15.80 2.21
C LYS A 201 0.93 -16.26 0.97
N GLU A 202 0.34 -17.43 1.06
CA GLU A 202 -0.53 -18.00 0.02
C GLU A 202 -1.82 -17.19 -0.11
N GLY A 203 -2.33 -17.10 -1.35
CA GLY A 203 -3.63 -16.52 -1.66
C GLY A 203 -4.80 -17.35 -1.11
N THR A 204 -6.00 -16.80 -1.22
CA THR A 204 -7.24 -17.49 -0.84
C THR A 204 -7.81 -18.34 -1.98
N PHE A 205 -7.55 -17.99 -3.25
CA PHE A 205 -8.10 -18.64 -4.43
C PHE A 205 -7.01 -19.33 -5.26
N GLU A 206 -7.39 -20.46 -5.86
CA GLU A 206 -6.63 -21.06 -6.94
C GLU A 206 -7.11 -20.50 -8.29
N PHE A 207 -6.16 -20.27 -9.20
CA PHE A 207 -6.43 -19.74 -10.52
C PHE A 207 -6.29 -20.83 -11.57
N ALA A 208 -7.23 -20.90 -12.50
CA ALA A 208 -7.20 -21.85 -13.60
C ALA A 208 -6.79 -21.15 -14.91
N VAL A 209 -5.81 -21.72 -15.61
CA VAL A 209 -5.51 -21.35 -16.99
C VAL A 209 -6.43 -22.14 -17.90
N CYS A 210 -7.27 -21.45 -18.66
CA CYS A 210 -8.27 -22.06 -19.52
C CYS A 210 -8.15 -21.59 -20.97
N VAL A 211 -8.44 -22.47 -21.92
CA VAL A 211 -8.57 -22.16 -23.35
C VAL A 211 -10.04 -22.28 -23.75
N ASN A 212 -10.53 -21.35 -24.58
CA ASN A 212 -11.82 -21.50 -25.25
C ASN A 212 -11.59 -21.91 -26.70
N PRO A 213 -11.77 -23.20 -27.03
CA PRO A 213 -11.63 -23.66 -28.41
C PRO A 213 -12.78 -23.16 -29.30
N MET A 214 -14.02 -23.12 -28.79
CA MET A 214 -15.20 -22.60 -29.49
C MET A 214 -16.41 -22.48 -28.54
N GLY A 215 -17.24 -21.45 -28.73
CA GLY A 215 -18.52 -21.31 -28.07
C GLY A 215 -18.42 -21.23 -26.54
N HIS A 216 -19.17 -22.09 -25.85
CA HIS A 216 -19.29 -22.12 -24.39
C HIS A 216 -18.36 -23.15 -23.72
N GLU A 217 -17.56 -23.90 -24.48
CA GLU A 217 -16.61 -24.87 -23.93
C GLU A 217 -15.38 -24.15 -23.35
N ARG A 218 -14.98 -24.50 -22.13
CA ARG A 218 -13.72 -24.07 -21.53
C ARG A 218 -12.88 -25.28 -21.16
N ARG A 219 -11.69 -25.39 -21.75
CA ARG A 219 -10.71 -26.43 -21.42
C ARG A 219 -9.76 -25.90 -20.36
N VAL A 220 -9.81 -26.49 -19.16
CA VAL A 220 -8.88 -26.17 -18.07
C VAL A 220 -7.56 -26.88 -18.32
N VAL A 221 -6.47 -26.13 -18.40
CA VAL A 221 -5.12 -26.65 -18.70
C VAL A 221 -4.31 -26.86 -17.43
N ARG A 222 -4.43 -25.94 -16.46
CA ARG A 222 -3.63 -25.96 -15.23
C ARG A 222 -4.28 -25.15 -14.12
N PHE A 223 -4.25 -25.66 -12.89
CA PHE A 223 -4.53 -24.90 -11.67
C PHE A 223 -3.23 -24.37 -11.06
N ILE A 224 -3.28 -23.16 -10.53
CA ILE A 224 -2.12 -22.42 -10.02
C ILE A 224 -2.46 -21.78 -8.68
N ARG A 225 -1.63 -22.05 -7.66
CA ARG A 225 -1.64 -21.31 -6.40
C ARG A 225 -0.71 -20.10 -6.50
N LEU A 226 -1.25 -18.93 -6.21
CA LEU A 226 -0.53 -17.66 -6.23
C LEU A 226 -0.30 -17.17 -4.80
N ASN A 227 0.72 -16.32 -4.63
CA ASN A 227 0.85 -15.57 -3.38
C ASN A 227 -0.21 -14.46 -3.28
N GLU A 228 -0.48 -14.00 -2.06
CA GLU A 228 -1.51 -13.01 -1.77
C GLU A 228 -1.36 -11.70 -2.56
N ALA A 229 -0.13 -11.26 -2.84
CA ALA A 229 0.12 -10.03 -3.60
C ALA A 229 -0.31 -10.17 -5.07
N MET A 230 0.06 -11.28 -5.73
CA MET A 230 -0.35 -11.56 -7.10
C MET A 230 -1.85 -11.80 -7.22
N GLU A 231 -2.44 -12.56 -6.29
CA GLU A 231 -3.89 -12.73 -6.22
C GLU A 231 -4.60 -11.37 -6.10
N THR A 232 -4.13 -10.49 -5.23
CA THR A 232 -4.73 -9.16 -5.03
C THR A 232 -4.70 -8.34 -6.31
N GLN A 233 -3.62 -8.42 -7.11
CA GLN A 233 -3.55 -7.73 -8.40
C GLN A 233 -4.59 -8.26 -9.39
N ILE A 234 -4.76 -9.59 -9.48
CA ILE A 234 -5.77 -10.19 -10.37
C ILE A 234 -7.18 -9.82 -9.88
N LEU A 235 -7.46 -9.94 -8.58
CA LEU A 235 -8.76 -9.59 -8.02
C LEU A 235 -9.07 -8.10 -8.20
N ALA A 236 -8.09 -7.20 -8.07
CA ALA A 236 -8.31 -5.78 -8.32
C ALA A 236 -8.72 -5.51 -9.78
N MET A 237 -8.07 -6.18 -10.74
CA MET A 237 -8.44 -6.10 -12.16
C MET A 237 -9.86 -6.62 -12.41
N VAL A 238 -10.21 -7.79 -11.84
CA VAL A 238 -11.55 -8.38 -11.98
C VAL A 238 -12.59 -7.48 -11.31
N ALA A 239 -12.29 -6.93 -10.14
CA ALA A 239 -13.21 -6.09 -9.39
C ALA A 239 -13.55 -4.83 -10.19
N GLU A 240 -12.55 -4.21 -10.82
CA GLU A 240 -12.77 -3.04 -11.66
C GLU A 240 -13.63 -3.33 -12.89
N ALA A 241 -13.44 -4.50 -13.51
CA ALA A 241 -14.17 -4.90 -14.70
C ALA A 241 -15.61 -5.40 -14.43
N SER A 242 -15.91 -5.89 -13.22
CA SER A 242 -17.13 -6.65 -12.94
C SER A 242 -18.00 -6.12 -11.81
N LEU A 243 -17.46 -5.30 -10.90
CA LEU A 243 -18.25 -4.71 -9.80
C LEU A 243 -18.64 -3.27 -10.11
N SER A 244 -19.86 -2.93 -9.71
CA SER A 244 -20.32 -1.53 -9.67
C SER A 244 -19.51 -0.71 -8.65
N ASP A 245 -19.40 0.60 -8.89
CA ASP A 245 -18.82 1.53 -7.92
C ASP A 245 -19.73 1.82 -6.72
N ASP A 246 -21.03 1.52 -6.85
CA ASP A 246 -21.98 1.49 -5.73
C ASP A 246 -21.74 0.23 -4.88
N LEU A 247 -20.70 0.30 -4.05
CA LEU A 247 -20.31 -0.81 -3.16
C LEU A 247 -21.40 -1.14 -2.14
N LYS A 248 -22.22 -0.16 -1.75
CA LYS A 248 -23.27 -0.39 -0.76
C LYS A 248 -24.38 -1.28 -1.31
N SER A 249 -24.84 -1.00 -2.53
CA SER A 249 -25.79 -1.88 -3.22
C SER A 249 -25.23 -3.29 -3.43
N MET A 250 -23.93 -3.40 -3.74
CA MET A 250 -23.28 -4.71 -3.91
C MET A 250 -23.17 -5.48 -2.59
N GLU A 251 -22.91 -4.79 -1.47
CA GLU A 251 -22.90 -5.39 -0.13
C GLU A 251 -24.30 -5.85 0.29
N ASP A 252 -25.34 -5.05 0.06
CA ASP A 252 -26.71 -5.44 0.38
C ASP A 252 -27.16 -6.69 -0.40
N LYS A 253 -26.76 -6.82 -1.67
CA LYS A 253 -27.00 -8.03 -2.48
C LYS A 253 -26.26 -9.24 -1.93
N LEU A 254 -25.01 -9.05 -1.49
CA LEU A 254 -24.22 -10.09 -0.86
C LEU A 254 -24.86 -10.57 0.45
N ASP A 255 -25.38 -9.65 1.27
CA ASP A 255 -26.07 -9.98 2.52
C ASP A 255 -27.33 -10.82 2.27
N VAL A 256 -28.14 -10.46 1.26
CA VAL A 256 -29.32 -11.25 0.86
C VAL A 256 -28.91 -12.66 0.41
N LEU A 257 -27.81 -12.77 -0.36
CA LEU A 257 -27.29 -14.07 -0.78
C LEU A 257 -26.84 -14.90 0.42
N ARG A 258 -26.10 -14.30 1.35
CA ARG A 258 -25.62 -14.97 2.57
C ARG A 258 -26.77 -15.44 3.44
N GLU A 259 -27.79 -14.63 3.65
CA GLU A 259 -28.99 -14.99 4.40
C GLU A 259 -29.72 -16.15 3.74
N LYS A 260 -29.97 -16.07 2.42
CA LYS A 260 -30.62 -17.14 1.65
C LYS A 260 -29.93 -18.49 1.80
N TRP A 261 -28.60 -18.50 1.91
CA TRP A 261 -27.79 -19.71 1.97
C TRP A 261 -27.26 -20.04 3.36
N GLY A 262 -27.73 -19.34 4.40
CA GLY A 262 -27.33 -19.58 5.79
C GLY A 262 -25.83 -19.37 6.06
N ILE A 263 -25.17 -18.49 5.31
CA ILE A 263 -23.74 -18.20 5.46
C ILE A 263 -23.54 -17.23 6.63
N THR A 264 -23.39 -17.76 7.84
CA THR A 264 -23.16 -16.96 9.05
C THR A 264 -21.70 -16.94 9.52
N SER A 265 -20.87 -17.88 9.04
CA SER A 265 -19.44 -17.98 9.33
C SER A 265 -18.68 -18.64 8.17
N GLY A 266 -17.36 -18.42 8.08
CA GLY A 266 -16.55 -18.90 6.95
C GLY A 266 -16.95 -18.24 5.62
N TRP A 267 -16.44 -18.73 4.49
CA TRP A 267 -16.85 -18.28 3.14
C TRP A 267 -16.81 -16.75 2.94
N GLY A 268 -15.78 -16.11 3.50
CA GLY A 268 -15.56 -14.66 3.38
C GLY A 268 -16.35 -13.82 4.39
N MET A 269 -17.10 -14.42 5.32
CA MET A 269 -17.67 -13.72 6.47
C MET A 269 -16.58 -13.24 7.43
N GLN A 270 -16.66 -11.96 7.83
CA GLN A 270 -15.73 -11.33 8.76
C GLN A 270 -16.48 -10.67 9.93
N PRO A 271 -15.84 -10.50 11.10
CA PRO A 271 -16.41 -9.72 12.19
C PRO A 271 -16.80 -8.31 11.71
N GLY A 272 -18.04 -7.92 11.99
CA GLY A 272 -18.64 -6.66 11.51
C GLY A 272 -19.55 -6.83 10.29
N ASP A 273 -19.47 -7.94 9.56
CA ASP A 273 -20.44 -8.26 8.50
C ASP A 273 -21.82 -8.53 9.09
N LYS A 274 -22.88 -8.14 8.38
CA LYS A 274 -24.26 -8.42 8.78
C LYS A 274 -24.50 -9.93 8.85
N GLY A 275 -25.07 -10.39 9.95
CA GLY A 275 -25.34 -11.82 10.18
C GLY A 275 -24.12 -12.66 10.59
N TYR A 276 -22.96 -12.03 10.84
CA TYR A 276 -21.78 -12.75 11.32
C TYR A 276 -22.01 -13.40 12.68
N GLN A 277 -21.72 -14.70 12.74
CA GLN A 277 -21.68 -15.49 13.97
C GLN A 277 -20.32 -16.20 14.03
N PRO A 278 -19.63 -16.20 15.18
CA PRO A 278 -18.39 -16.96 15.32
C PRO A 278 -18.65 -18.46 15.08
N ALA A 279 -17.75 -19.12 14.33
CA ALA A 279 -17.84 -20.55 14.12
C ALA A 279 -17.79 -21.29 15.49
N GLY A 280 -18.83 -22.07 15.80
CA GLY A 280 -18.88 -22.92 17.00
C GLY A 280 -19.83 -22.47 18.13
N LEU A 281 -20.54 -21.34 17.99
CA LEU A 281 -21.63 -20.98 18.89
C LEU A 281 -22.97 -21.46 18.31
N PRO A 282 -23.82 -22.20 19.06
CA PRO A 282 -25.13 -22.61 18.57
C PRO A 282 -25.98 -21.38 18.25
N ALA A 283 -26.64 -21.40 17.09
CA ALA A 283 -27.52 -20.32 16.67
C ALA A 283 -28.67 -20.18 17.67
N LEU A 284 -28.65 -19.11 18.49
CA LEU A 284 -29.79 -18.68 19.27
C LEU A 284 -30.74 -17.91 18.35
N ASN A 285 -31.41 -18.63 17.44
CA ASN A 285 -32.73 -18.20 16.97
C ASN A 285 -33.53 -19.37 16.39
N SER A 286 -34.67 -19.58 17.03
CA SER A 286 -35.74 -20.53 16.75
C SER A 286 -36.58 -20.07 15.57
N THR A 287 -36.43 -20.70 14.39
CA THR A 287 -37.51 -20.87 13.39
C THR A 287 -37.13 -21.69 12.14
N VAL A 288 -35.89 -22.11 11.93
CA VAL A 288 -35.60 -23.03 10.83
C VAL A 288 -35.77 -24.48 11.32
N GLN A 289 -36.93 -25.06 11.04
CA GLN A 289 -37.14 -26.50 11.17
C GLN A 289 -36.11 -27.22 10.28
N PRO A 290 -35.38 -28.22 10.80
CA PRO A 290 -34.62 -29.11 9.94
C PRO A 290 -35.63 -29.99 9.21
N GLU A 291 -35.83 -29.76 7.92
CA GLU A 291 -36.46 -30.75 7.05
C GLU A 291 -35.58 -32.00 7.05
N ALA A 292 -35.98 -32.97 7.86
CA ALA A 292 -35.53 -34.34 7.74
C ALA A 292 -36.03 -34.87 6.39
N MET A 293 -35.19 -34.75 5.36
CA MET A 293 -35.40 -35.47 4.10
C MET A 293 -35.16 -36.96 4.35
N ILE A 294 -36.29 -37.65 4.43
CA ILE A 294 -36.47 -39.10 4.51
C ILE A 294 -35.79 -39.77 3.31
N ASN A 295 -35.02 -40.83 3.59
CA ASN A 295 -34.56 -41.79 2.60
C ASN A 295 -35.73 -42.36 1.80
N ALA A 296 -35.75 -42.11 0.48
CA ALA A 296 -36.37 -43.00 -0.50
C ALA A 296 -35.66 -42.85 -1.86
N PRO A 297 -35.34 -43.95 -2.57
CA PRO A 297 -34.66 -43.89 -3.85
C PRO A 297 -35.65 -43.50 -4.94
N MET A 298 -35.41 -42.39 -5.61
CA MET A 298 -36.09 -42.05 -6.87
C MET A 298 -35.14 -42.36 -8.02
N ASN A 299 -35.34 -43.54 -8.62
CA ASN A 299 -34.85 -43.85 -9.95
C ASN A 299 -35.52 -42.89 -10.95
N ALA A 300 -34.75 -41.97 -11.51
CA ALA A 300 -35.11 -41.26 -12.73
C ALA A 300 -33.97 -41.41 -13.73
N ASN A 301 -34.16 -42.36 -14.65
CA ASN A 301 -33.32 -42.55 -15.81
C ASN A 301 -33.57 -41.39 -16.78
N VAL A 302 -32.57 -40.55 -17.03
CA VAL A 302 -32.56 -39.65 -18.21
C VAL A 302 -31.16 -39.65 -18.83
N ALA A 303 -31.09 -40.34 -19.96
CA ALA A 303 -30.15 -40.24 -21.08
C ALA A 303 -28.74 -39.64 -20.84
N GLY A 304 -27.75 -40.54 -20.84
CA GLY A 304 -26.58 -40.45 -21.73
C GLY A 304 -25.50 -39.43 -21.37
N VAL A 305 -24.39 -39.91 -20.83
CA VAL A 305 -23.08 -40.01 -21.51
C VAL A 305 -22.12 -40.71 -20.54
N THR A 306 -21.60 -41.85 -20.97
CA THR A 306 -20.47 -42.55 -20.35
C THR A 306 -19.18 -41.79 -20.69
N VAL A 307 -18.44 -41.35 -19.69
CA VAL A 307 -17.06 -40.91 -19.90
C VAL A 307 -16.21 -42.17 -20.05
N LYS A 308 -15.88 -42.51 -21.31
CA LYS A 308 -14.79 -43.44 -21.61
C LYS A 308 -13.48 -42.74 -21.29
N GLU A 309 -12.65 -43.40 -20.48
CA GLU A 309 -11.22 -43.16 -20.45
C GLU A 309 -10.66 -43.19 -21.87
N ALA A 310 -9.87 -42.19 -22.23
CA ALA A 310 -8.90 -42.32 -23.30
C ALA A 310 -7.52 -42.14 -22.68
N MET A 311 -6.83 -43.26 -22.52
CA MET A 311 -5.38 -43.32 -22.55
C MET A 311 -4.90 -42.58 -23.81
N PHE A 312 -4.07 -41.55 -23.63
CA PHE A 312 -2.64 -41.53 -23.96
C PHE A 312 -2.06 -40.19 -23.51
#